data_AF-A0A9X9AJM0-F1
#
_entry.id   AF-A0A9X9AJM0-F1
#
_cell.length_a   1.000
_cell.length_b   1.000
_cell.length_c   1.000
_cell.angle_alpha   90.00
_cell.angle_beta   90.00
_cell.angle_gamma   90.00
#
_symmetry.space_group_name_H-M   'P 1'
#
loop_
_entity.id
_entity.type
_entity.pdbx_description
1 polymer ?
#
loop_
_entity_poly.entity_id
_entity_poly.type
_entity_poly.pdbx_seq_one_letter_code
_entity_poly.pdbx_strand_id
1 'polypeptide(L)'
;EKTEIDHIKRVRNIDGEKVILDINHFVSEFIPGLTKEIATASIYKYIEKELGLHISYSQRVIEVQPCTEDDRKYLDLNGTDYVVVVKNFTHLYDGSQFEYTESRHRLDIFHFSDVARRK
;
A
#
# COMPACT_ATOMS: atom_id res chain seq x y z
N GLU A 1 10.71 -21.39 -9.65
CA GLU A 1 11.61 -20.64 -8.74
C GLU A 1 10.80 -19.94 -7.66
N LYS A 2 11.47 -19.48 -6.59
CA LYS A 2 10.87 -18.62 -5.56
C LYS A 2 11.35 -17.19 -5.80
N THR A 3 10.45 -16.21 -5.67
CA THR A 3 10.77 -14.78 -5.77
C THR A 3 10.95 -14.20 -4.37
N GLU A 4 12.04 -13.47 -4.13
CA GLU A 4 12.23 -12.76 -2.86
C GLU A 4 11.38 -11.49 -2.81
N ILE A 5 10.73 -11.27 -1.66
CA ILE A 5 9.78 -10.18 -1.44
C ILE A 5 10.15 -9.43 -0.16
N ASP A 6 10.36 -8.12 -0.29
CA ASP A 6 10.43 -7.22 0.85
C ASP A 6 9.03 -6.88 1.34
N HIS A 7 8.81 -7.06 2.63
CA HIS A 7 7.51 -6.88 3.27
C HIS A 7 7.58 -5.83 4.37
N ILE A 8 6.78 -4.77 4.22
CA ILE A 8 6.75 -3.63 5.14
C ILE A 8 5.33 -3.44 5.66
N LYS A 9 5.19 -3.31 6.99
CA LYS A 9 3.95 -2.88 7.64
C LYS A 9 4.15 -1.53 8.32
N ARG A 10 3.23 -0.60 8.09
CA ARG A 10 3.24 0.74 8.70
C ARG A 10 1.86 1.07 9.24
N VAL A 11 1.83 1.69 10.41
CA VAL A 11 0.60 2.20 10.99
C VAL A 11 0.64 3.71 10.92
N ARG A 12 -0.39 4.32 10.33
CA ARG A 12 -0.53 5.79 10.30
C ARG A 12 -1.36 6.24 11.49
N ASN A 13 -0.82 7.25 12.18
CA ASN A 13 -1.52 7.93 13.26
C ASN A 13 -2.07 9.26 12.74
N ILE A 14 -3.36 9.51 12.95
CA ILE A 14 -4.02 10.80 12.66
C ILE A 14 -4.72 11.21 13.96
N ASP A 15 -4.41 12.42 14.43
CA ASP A 15 -4.98 13.01 15.67
C ASP A 15 -4.89 12.10 16.90
N GLY A 16 -3.83 11.29 17.01
CA GLY A 16 -3.59 10.39 18.14
C GLY A 16 -4.13 8.97 17.92
N GLU A 17 -4.92 8.71 16.88
CA GLU A 17 -5.53 7.41 16.61
C GLU A 17 -4.81 6.66 15.47
N LYS A 18 -4.68 5.35 15.60
CA LYS A 18 -4.15 4.45 14.56
C LYS A 18 -5.24 4.09 13.57
N VAL A 19 -5.15 4.69 12.39
CA VAL A 19 -6.28 4.79 11.46
C VAL A 19 -6.10 4.02 10.16
N ILE A 20 -4.86 3.76 9.76
CA ILE A 20 -4.52 3.07 8.51
C ILE A 20 -3.36 2.11 8.78
N LEU A 21 -3.51 0.87 8.34
CA LEU A 21 -2.47 -0.14 8.30
C LEU A 21 -2.07 -0.33 6.83
N ASP A 22 -0.90 0.21 6.47
CA ASP A 22 -0.28 -0.05 5.17
C ASP A 22 0.53 -1.35 5.24
N ILE A 23 0.33 -2.21 4.25
CA ILE A 23 1.07 -3.45 4.02
C ILE A 23 1.61 -3.37 2.59
N ASN A 24 2.93 -3.27 2.46
CA ASN A 24 3.61 -3.15 1.17
C ASN A 24 4.45 -4.39 0.93
N HIS A 25 4.35 -4.94 -0.29
CA HIS A 25 5.15 -6.04 -0.80
C HIS A 25 5.87 -5.56 -2.05
N PHE A 26 7.19 -5.72 -2.07
CA PHE A 26 8.03 -5.35 -3.20
C PHE A 26 8.86 -6.55 -3.63
N VAL A 27 8.99 -6.76 -4.94
CA VAL A 27 9.92 -7.74 -5.46
C VAL A 27 11.34 -7.20 -5.24
N SER A 28 12.12 -7.89 -4.41
CA SER A 28 13.43 -7.41 -3.93
C SER A 28 14.42 -7.19 -5.07
N GLU A 29 14.32 -7.97 -6.15
CA GLU A 29 15.14 -7.81 -7.36
C GLU A 29 14.94 -6.43 -8.02
N PHE A 30 13.71 -5.90 -8.01
CA PHE A 30 13.43 -4.58 -8.59
C PHE A 30 13.73 -3.43 -7.63
N ILE A 31 13.76 -3.65 -6.32
CA ILE A 31 14.01 -2.60 -5.31
C ILE A 31 15.17 -2.99 -4.38
N PRO A 32 16.39 -3.12 -4.93
CA PRO A 32 17.55 -3.51 -4.13
C PRO A 32 17.86 -2.44 -3.09
N GLY A 33 18.15 -2.84 -1.85
CA GLY A 33 18.61 -1.91 -0.82
C GLY A 33 17.50 -1.06 -0.18
N LEU A 34 16.26 -1.53 -0.20
CA LEU A 34 15.15 -0.88 0.50
C LEU A 34 15.41 -0.84 2.03
N THR A 35 15.87 0.31 2.53
CA THR A 35 16.08 0.51 3.96
C THR A 35 14.83 1.07 4.65
N LYS A 36 14.82 1.04 5.99
CA LYS A 36 13.74 1.64 6.78
C LYS A 36 13.61 3.13 6.51
N GLU A 37 14.73 3.84 6.35
CA GLU A 37 14.75 5.27 6.05
C GLU A 37 14.07 5.56 4.71
N ILE A 38 14.42 4.80 3.67
CA ILE A 38 13.78 4.88 2.34
C ILE A 38 12.29 4.57 2.44
N ALA A 39 11.92 3.52 3.18
CA ALA A 39 10.53 3.11 3.39
C ALA A 39 9.68 4.14 4.14
N THR A 40 10.30 4.97 4.98
CA THR A 40 9.63 6.12 5.63
C THR A 40 9.55 7.37 4.76
N ALA A 41 10.36 7.43 3.71
CA ALA A 41 10.32 8.49 2.71
C ALA A 41 9.36 8.14 1.54
N SER A 42 9.47 8.88 0.44
CA SER A 42 8.71 8.59 -0.79
C SER A 42 9.37 7.45 -1.55
N ILE A 43 8.91 6.21 -1.33
CA ILE A 43 9.41 5.01 -2.02
C ILE A 43 9.32 5.16 -3.55
N TYR A 44 8.26 5.79 -4.08
CA TYR A 44 8.15 6.05 -5.52
C TYR A 44 9.25 6.96 -6.06
N LYS A 45 9.68 7.96 -5.29
CA LYS A 45 10.82 8.81 -5.69
C LYS A 45 12.10 7.98 -5.81
N TYR A 46 12.32 7.05 -4.87
CA TYR A 46 13.46 6.13 -4.92
C TYR A 46 13.40 5.25 -6.17
N ILE A 47 12.25 4.63 -6.43
CA ILE A 47 12.03 3.75 -7.60
C ILE A 47 12.26 4.50 -8.92
N GLU A 48 11.62 5.66 -9.12
CA GLU A 48 11.66 6.35 -10.40
C GLU A 48 12.95 7.14 -10.63
N LYS A 49 13.51 7.77 -9.58
CA LYS A 49 14.66 8.66 -9.73
C LYS A 49 15.99 8.01 -9.42
N GLU A 50 16.05 7.14 -8.42
CA GLU A 50 17.31 6.53 -8.00
C GLU A 50 17.55 5.19 -8.70
N LEU A 51 16.51 4.37 -8.85
CA LEU A 51 16.61 3.10 -9.60
C LEU A 51 16.33 3.25 -11.09
N GLY A 52 15.75 4.37 -11.52
CA GLY A 52 15.45 4.64 -12.94
C GLY A 52 14.36 3.74 -13.52
N LEU A 53 13.52 3.14 -12.67
CA LEU A 53 12.45 2.27 -13.12
C LEU A 53 11.27 3.09 -13.65
N HIS A 54 10.70 2.64 -14.76
CA HIS A 54 9.57 3.28 -15.41
C HIS A 54 8.27 2.57 -15.03
N ILE A 55 7.51 3.19 -14.13
CA ILE A 55 6.18 2.73 -13.74
C ILE A 55 5.21 2.99 -14.90
N SER A 56 4.46 1.96 -15.29
CA SER A 56 3.52 2.02 -16.41
C SER A 56 2.11 2.34 -15.92
N TYR A 57 1.56 1.47 -15.07
CA TYR A 57 0.24 1.63 -14.52
C TYR A 57 0.13 0.95 -13.16
N SER A 58 -0.90 1.34 -12.40
CA SER A 58 -1.30 0.63 -11.19
C SER A 58 -2.79 0.34 -11.25
N GLN A 59 -3.16 -0.93 -11.07
CA GLN A 59 -4.56 -1.30 -10.90
C GLN A 59 -4.94 -1.11 -9.44
N ARG A 60 -5.97 -0.29 -9.20
CA ARG A 60 -6.53 -0.07 -7.86
C ARG A 60 -7.82 -0.85 -7.68
N VAL A 61 -7.93 -1.57 -6.57
CA VAL A 61 -9.15 -2.23 -6.12
C VAL A 61 -9.53 -1.69 -4.75
N ILE A 62 -10.79 -1.28 -4.57
CA ILE A 62 -11.30 -0.80 -3.29
C ILE A 62 -12.44 -1.72 -2.88
N GLU A 63 -12.31 -2.33 -1.71
CA GLU A 63 -13.28 -3.28 -1.18
C GLU A 63 -13.46 -3.11 0.34
N VAL A 64 -14.61 -3.54 0.86
CA VAL A 64 -14.85 -3.61 2.31
C VAL A 64 -14.64 -5.05 2.73
N GLN A 65 -13.81 -5.27 3.74
CA GLN A 65 -13.48 -6.61 4.25
C GLN A 65 -13.67 -6.69 5.76
N PRO A 66 -13.99 -7.88 6.31
CA PRO A 66 -13.94 -8.10 7.75
C PRO A 66 -12.55 -7.76 8.33
N CYS A 67 -12.53 -7.26 9.55
CA CYS A 67 -11.29 -7.01 10.29
C CYS A 67 -10.52 -8.31 10.50
N THR A 68 -9.26 -8.31 10.09
CA THR A 68 -8.28 -9.37 10.36
C THR A 68 -7.72 -9.25 11.78
N GLU A 69 -6.93 -10.24 12.21
CA GLU A 69 -6.21 -10.17 13.48
C GLU A 69 -5.22 -8.98 13.51
N ASP A 70 -4.56 -8.70 12.38
CA ASP A 70 -3.66 -7.55 12.26
C ASP A 70 -4.41 -6.23 12.37
N ASP A 71 -5.59 -6.10 11.75
CA ASP A 71 -6.42 -4.90 11.87
C ASP A 71 -6.75 -4.64 13.35
N ARG A 72 -7.18 -5.69 14.08
CA ARG A 72 -7.53 -5.59 15.51
C ARG A 72 -6.32 -5.29 16.40
N LYS A 73 -5.13 -5.74 15.99
CA LYS A 73 -3.88 -5.52 16.73
C LYS A 73 -3.32 -4.11 16.52
N TYR A 74 -3.46 -3.57 15.31
CA TYR A 74 -2.74 -2.36 14.89
C TYR A 74 -3.63 -1.13 14.71
N LEU A 75 -4.95 -1.26 14.60
CA LEU A 75 -5.88 -0.15 14.41
C LEU A 75 -6.76 0.08 15.61
N ASP A 76 -7.06 1.35 15.87
CA ASP A 76 -8.05 1.77 16.86
C ASP A 76 -9.43 1.71 16.20
N LEU A 77 -9.98 0.49 16.08
CA LEU A 77 -11.17 0.17 15.26
C LEU A 77 -12.49 0.82 15.75
N ASN A 78 -12.55 1.38 16.94
CA ASN A 78 -13.76 2.07 17.45
C ASN A 78 -15.05 1.24 17.33
N GLY A 79 -14.95 -0.08 17.48
CA GLY A 79 -16.09 -1.00 17.41
C GLY A 79 -16.50 -1.45 16.00
N THR A 80 -15.77 -1.10 14.94
CA THR A 80 -16.03 -1.67 13.61
C THR A 80 -15.50 -3.09 13.47
N ASP A 81 -16.29 -3.95 12.81
CA ASP A 81 -15.89 -5.30 12.39
C ASP A 81 -15.45 -5.36 10.92
N TYR A 82 -15.44 -4.22 10.23
CA TYR A 82 -15.02 -4.10 8.84
C TYR A 82 -14.06 -2.93 8.64
N VAL A 83 -13.14 -3.09 7.69
CA VAL A 83 -12.23 -2.06 7.20
C VAL A 83 -12.39 -1.88 5.69
N VAL A 84 -12.04 -0.69 5.20
CA VAL A 84 -11.89 -0.46 3.76
C VAL A 84 -10.48 -0.83 3.35
N VAL A 85 -10.35 -1.72 2.36
CA VAL A 85 -9.06 -2.20 1.87
C VAL A 85 -8.85 -1.63 0.47
N VAL A 86 -7.82 -0.79 0.33
CA VAL A 86 -7.35 -0.28 -0.95
C VAL A 86 -6.15 -1.10 -1.37
N LYS A 87 -6.32 -1.91 -2.41
CA LYS A 87 -5.26 -2.70 -3.03
C LYS A 87 -4.70 -1.99 -4.24
N ASN A 88 -3.39 -1.99 -4.42
CA ASN A 88 -2.74 -1.54 -5.64
C ASN A 88 -1.80 -2.64 -6.17
N PHE A 89 -1.86 -2.85 -7.49
CA PHE A 89 -0.99 -3.76 -8.23
C PHE A 89 -0.22 -2.93 -9.25
N THR A 90 1.04 -2.61 -8.96
CA THR A 90 1.82 -1.65 -9.76
C THR A 90 2.79 -2.38 -10.67
N HIS A 91 2.78 -1.99 -11.95
CA HIS A 91 3.51 -2.65 -13.02
C HIS A 91 4.49 -1.69 -13.70
N LEU A 92 5.65 -2.23 -14.10
CA LEU A 92 6.66 -1.55 -14.91
C LEU A 92 6.24 -1.55 -16.40
N TYR A 93 6.96 -0.78 -17.22
CA TYR A 93 6.70 -0.64 -18.66
C TYR A 93 6.81 -1.95 -19.45
N ASP A 94 7.63 -2.90 -19.00
CA ASP A 94 7.76 -4.23 -19.57
C ASP A 94 6.61 -5.19 -19.20
N GLY A 95 5.67 -4.72 -18.35
CA GLY A 95 4.54 -5.50 -17.85
C GLY A 95 4.82 -6.25 -16.54
N SER A 96 6.04 -6.19 -16.00
CA SER A 96 6.40 -6.85 -14.74
C SER A 96 5.71 -6.18 -13.56
N GLN A 97 5.00 -6.95 -12.71
CA GLN A 97 4.50 -6.44 -11.43
C GLN A 97 5.64 -6.43 -10.41
N PHE A 98 5.96 -5.25 -9.88
CA PHE A 98 7.05 -5.11 -8.90
C PHE A 98 6.54 -4.78 -7.49
N GLU A 99 5.30 -4.30 -7.36
CA GLU A 99 4.70 -3.90 -6.09
C GLU A 99 3.27 -4.43 -5.95
N TYR A 100 2.94 -4.87 -4.74
CA TYR A 100 1.58 -5.09 -4.27
C TYR A 100 1.39 -4.38 -2.91
N THR A 101 0.32 -3.61 -2.77
CA THR A 101 0.01 -2.92 -1.51
C THR A 101 -1.40 -3.20 -1.05
N GLU A 102 -1.59 -3.34 0.27
CA GLU A 102 -2.90 -3.19 0.92
C GLU A 102 -2.83 -2.02 1.90
N SER A 103 -3.70 -1.02 1.72
CA SER A 103 -3.95 0.00 2.74
C SER A 103 -5.30 -0.28 3.37
N ARG A 104 -5.28 -0.65 4.65
CA ARG A 104 -6.46 -1.07 5.43
C ARG A 104 -6.89 0.09 6.32
N HIS A 105 -7.98 0.74 5.95
CA HIS A 105 -8.48 1.96 6.56
C HIS A 105 -9.64 1.69 7.52
N ARG A 106 -9.65 2.43 8.63
CA ARG A 106 -10.83 2.52 9.48
C ARG A 106 -12.01 3.12 8.70
N LEU A 107 -13.19 2.52 8.89
CA LEU A 107 -14.37 2.78 8.05
C LEU A 107 -14.98 4.18 8.26
N ASP A 108 -14.98 4.69 9.49
CA ASP A 108 -15.59 5.95 9.92
C ASP A 108 -14.92 7.22 9.36
N ILE A 109 -13.65 7.13 8.98
CA ILE A 109 -12.84 8.26 8.49
C ILE A 109 -12.35 8.08 7.05
N PHE A 110 -12.71 6.96 6.41
CA PHE A 110 -12.32 6.70 5.04
C PHE A 110 -13.10 7.60 4.08
N HIS A 111 -12.37 8.32 3.23
CA HIS A 111 -12.94 9.08 2.13
C HIS A 111 -12.13 8.81 0.86
N PHE A 112 -12.83 8.46 -0.22
CA PHE A 112 -12.25 8.30 -1.54
C PHE A 112 -13.01 9.14 -2.56
N SER A 113 -12.27 9.87 -3.38
CA SER A 113 -12.79 10.63 -4.51
C SER A 113 -11.94 10.35 -5.75
N ASP A 114 -12.60 10.24 -6.90
CA ASP A 114 -11.96 10.06 -8.20
C ASP A 114 -12.70 10.87 -9.27
N VAL A 115 -11.99 11.28 -10.33
CA VAL A 115 -12.54 12.06 -11.43
C VAL A 115 -12.75 11.15 -12.63
N ALA A 116 -13.99 10.73 -12.84
CA ALA A 116 -14.38 10.02 -14.05
C ALA A 116 -14.53 10.98 -15.24
N ARG A 117 -13.63 10.90 -16.22
CA ARG A 117 -13.74 11.64 -17.48
C ARG A 117 -14.47 10.79 -18.53
N ARG A 118 -15.41 11.37 -19.26
CA ARG A 118 -16.04 10.77 -20.45
C ARG A 118 -15.49 11.45 -21.71
N LYS A 119 -15.25 10.67 -22.77
CA LYS A 119 -15.09 11.21 -24.14
C LYS A 119 -16.45 11.33 -24.80
#